data_AF-A0A1I0SM16-F1
#
_entry.id   AF-A0A1I0SM16-F1
#
_cell.length_a   1.000
_cell.length_b   1.000
_cell.length_c   1.000
_cell.angle_alpha   90.00
_cell.angle_beta   90.00
_cell.angle_gamma   90.00
#
_symmetry.space_group_name_H-M   'P 1'
#
loop_
_entity.id
_entity.type
_entity.pdbx_description
1 polymer ?
#
loop_
_entity_poly.entity_id
_entity_poly.type
_entity_poly.pdbx_seq_one_letter_code
_entity_poly.pdbx_strand_id
1 'polypeptide(L)'
;MKKWLWLCMLLVLLVMGGCQISPAFDAKTKTIRHEPVHSDNIAINKKGDTLYIANIDINSVTIFNTKTKRRKRKSESAKSQGSSL
;
A
#
# COMPACT_ATOMS: atom_id res chain seq x y z
N MET A 1 44.08 -35.42 -26.80
CA MET A 1 43.08 -34.41 -27.23
C MET A 1 41.77 -34.45 -26.43
N LYS A 2 41.34 -35.61 -25.89
CA LYS A 2 40.07 -35.76 -25.13
C LYS A 2 39.94 -34.92 -23.85
N LYS A 3 41.05 -34.65 -23.15
CA LYS A 3 41.08 -33.81 -21.92
C LYS A 3 40.83 -32.33 -22.21
N TRP A 4 41.27 -31.84 -23.37
CA TRP A 4 41.01 -30.47 -23.85
C TRP A 4 39.56 -30.31 -24.31
N LEU A 5 39.02 -31.35 -24.96
CA LEU A 5 37.60 -31.40 -25.34
C LEU A 5 36.68 -31.32 -24.12
N TRP A 6 37.04 -32.01 -23.02
CA TRP A 6 36.29 -31.99 -21.77
C TRP A 6 36.35 -30.62 -21.07
N LEU A 7 37.51 -29.95 -21.12
CA LEU A 7 37.70 -28.62 -20.58
C LEU A 7 36.86 -27.57 -21.32
N CYS A 8 36.81 -27.64 -22.66
CA CYS A 8 35.98 -26.77 -23.47
C CYS A 8 34.48 -26.97 -23.20
N MET A 9 34.05 -28.22 -23.02
CA MET A 9 32.64 -28.51 -22.72
C MET A 9 32.22 -27.96 -21.34
N LEU A 10 33.11 -28.06 -20.35
CA LEU A 10 32.88 -27.54 -19.00
C LEU A 10 32.85 -26.00 -18.98
N LEU A 11 33.65 -25.36 -19.82
CA LEU A 11 33.63 -23.91 -20.02
C LEU A 11 32.30 -23.42 -20.63
N VAL A 12 31.75 -24.14 -21.62
CA VAL A 12 30.48 -23.79 -22.28
C VAL A 12 29.29 -23.91 -21.32
N LEU A 13 29.27 -24.93 -20.46
CA LEU A 13 28.25 -25.11 -19.42
C LEU A 13 28.26 -23.96 -18.39
N LEU A 14 29.42 -23.40 -18.09
CA LEU A 14 29.59 -22.29 -17.15
C LEU A 14 29.06 -20.97 -17.71
N VAL A 15 29.13 -20.78 -19.03
CA VAL A 15 28.62 -19.58 -19.73
C VAL A 15 27.10 -19.60 -19.92
N MET A 16 26.48 -20.79 -19.96
CA MET A 16 25.02 -20.94 -20.09
C MET A 16 24.26 -20.82 -18.76
N GLY A 17 24.96 -20.70 -17.63
CA GLY A 17 24.38 -20.55 -16.28
C GLY A 17 23.90 -19.13 -15.93
N GLY A 18 23.79 -18.23 -16.92
CA GLY A 18 23.21 -16.90 -16.75
C GLY A 18 21.71 -17.00 -16.49
N CYS A 19 21.31 -17.14 -15.22
CA CYS A 19 19.93 -16.94 -14.81
C CYS A 19 19.57 -15.49 -15.12
N GLN A 20 18.75 -15.27 -16.15
CA GLN A 20 18.16 -13.97 -16.41
C GLN A 20 17.11 -13.72 -15.32
N ILE A 21 17.58 -13.35 -14.12
CA ILE A 21 16.74 -12.73 -13.11
C ILE A 21 16.51 -11.31 -13.64
N SER A 22 15.54 -11.18 -14.55
CA SER A 22 14.97 -9.87 -14.81
C SER A 22 14.54 -9.29 -13.46
N PRO A 23 14.76 -7.99 -13.17
CA PRO A 23 14.06 -7.37 -12.07
C PRO A 23 12.58 -7.51 -12.39
N ALA A 24 11.89 -8.38 -11.65
CA ALA A 24 10.44 -8.42 -11.67
C ALA A 24 10.01 -6.99 -11.37
N PHE A 25 9.46 -6.32 -12.38
CA PHE A 25 8.85 -5.02 -12.22
C PHE A 25 7.84 -5.21 -11.10
N ASP A 26 8.15 -4.66 -9.93
CA ASP A 26 7.35 -4.80 -8.72
C ASP A 26 5.97 -4.28 -9.07
N ALA A 27 5.06 -5.23 -9.32
CA ALA A 27 3.74 -4.97 -9.84
C ALA A 27 3.03 -4.17 -8.76
N LYS A 28 3.09 -2.84 -8.87
CA LYS A 28 2.65 -1.83 -7.90
C LYS A 28 1.98 -2.50 -6.70
N THR A 29 2.77 -2.80 -5.68
CA THR A 29 2.25 -3.27 -4.41
C THR A 29 1.17 -2.27 -4.00
N LYS A 30 -0.10 -2.68 -4.10
CA LYS A 30 -1.24 -1.85 -3.74
C LYS A 30 -1.12 -1.64 -2.25
N THR A 31 -0.55 -0.50 -1.84
CA THR A 31 -0.33 -0.19 -0.43
C THR A 31 -1.70 -0.11 0.25
N ILE A 32 -2.02 -1.13 1.04
CA ILE A 32 -3.19 -1.11 1.91
C ILE A 32 -2.85 -0.10 3.01
N ARG A 33 -3.48 1.07 2.97
CA ARG A 33 -3.30 2.11 3.98
C ARG A 33 -4.32 1.89 5.11
N HIS A 34 -3.87 2.08 6.34
CA HIS A 34 -4.72 2.06 7.53
C HIS A 34 -5.02 3.46 8.07
N GLU A 35 -4.29 4.47 7.59
CA GLU A 35 -4.43 5.86 8.00
C GLU A 35 -4.51 6.76 6.76
N PRO A 36 -5.24 7.89 6.85
CA PRO A 36 -5.42 8.79 5.73
C PRO A 36 -4.16 9.64 5.53
N VAL A 37 -3.60 9.61 4.33
CA VAL A 37 -2.47 10.44 3.92
C VAL A 37 -2.84 11.45 2.84
N HIS A 38 -3.96 11.27 2.15
CA HIS A 38 -4.46 12.18 1.10
C HIS A 38 -5.93 12.53 1.37
N SER A 39 -6.25 13.82 1.25
CA SER A 39 -7.60 14.33 1.49
C SER A 39 -7.86 15.52 0.57
N ASP A 40 -8.70 15.30 -0.43
CA ASP A 40 -8.91 16.30 -1.49
C ASP A 40 -10.26 17.03 -1.33
N ASN A 41 -11.13 16.55 -0.44
CA ASN A 41 -12.49 17.06 -0.28
C ASN A 41 -12.79 17.44 1.17
N ILE A 42 -13.15 18.70 1.38
CA ILE A 42 -13.48 19.29 2.68
C ILE A 42 -14.85 19.97 2.60
N ALA A 43 -15.68 19.77 3.61
CA ALA A 43 -16.97 20.44 3.76
C ALA A 43 -17.17 20.94 5.19
N ILE A 44 -17.88 22.05 5.36
CA ILE A 44 -18.23 22.62 6.67
C ILE A 44 -19.74 22.70 6.83
N ASN A 45 -20.27 22.46 8.03
CA ASN A 45 -21.70 22.63 8.27
C ASN A 45 -22.11 24.11 8.27
N LYS A 46 -23.42 24.38 8.12
CA LYS A 46 -23.98 25.75 8.10
C LYS A 46 -23.63 26.58 9.34
N LYS A 47 -23.44 25.93 10.51
CA LYS A 47 -23.06 26.59 11.76
C LYS A 47 -21.57 26.94 11.83
N GLY A 48 -20.74 26.40 10.94
CA GLY A 48 -19.29 26.61 10.94
C GLY A 48 -18.53 25.89 12.06
N ASP A 49 -19.20 25.03 12.86
CA ASP A 49 -18.61 24.41 14.05
C ASP A 49 -18.06 22.99 13.81
N THR A 50 -18.42 22.38 12.68
CA THR A 50 -18.05 21.00 12.33
C THR A 50 -17.51 20.95 10.90
N LEU A 51 -16.29 20.43 10.77
CA LEU A 51 -15.59 20.21 9.52
C LEU A 51 -15.54 18.72 9.20
N TYR A 52 -15.85 18.36 7.96
CA TYR A 52 -15.81 17.00 7.42
C TYR A 52 -14.71 16.94 6.37
N ILE A 53 -13.83 15.95 6.49
CA ILE A 53 -12.74 15.70 5.54
C ILE A 53 -12.90 14.28 5.02
N ALA A 54 -13.10 14.13 3.71
CA ALA A 54 -13.13 12.82 3.07
C ALA A 54 -11.70 12.32 2.85
N ASN A 55 -11.42 11.13 3.34
CA ASN A 55 -10.14 10.46 3.13
C ASN A 55 -10.29 9.61 1.85
N ILE A 56 -9.54 9.93 0.79
CA ILE A 56 -9.75 9.28 -0.53
C ILE A 56 -9.00 7.95 -0.66
N ASP A 57 -7.99 7.78 0.18
CA ASP A 57 -7.09 6.64 0.21
C ASP A 57 -7.59 5.52 1.13
N ILE A 58 -8.52 5.84 2.04
CA ILE A 58 -9.18 4.90 2.95
C ILE A 58 -10.68 5.21 3.06
N ASN A 59 -11.54 4.19 3.16
CA ASN A 59 -12.99 4.38 3.24
C ASN A 59 -13.44 4.95 4.61
N SER A 60 -13.16 6.23 4.86
CA SER A 60 -13.49 6.91 6.11
C SER A 60 -13.64 8.43 5.93
N VAL A 61 -14.26 9.06 6.93
CA VAL A 61 -14.42 10.53 7.00
C VAL A 61 -13.90 11.00 8.35
N THR A 62 -13.02 12.00 8.35
CA THR A 62 -12.55 12.65 9.57
C THR A 62 -13.49 13.80 9.94
N ILE A 63 -13.97 13.80 11.19
CA ILE A 63 -14.84 14.86 11.71
C ILE A 63 -14.04 15.71 12.69
N PHE A 64 -13.99 17.02 12.46
CA PHE A 64 -13.30 18.00 13.32
C PHE A 64 -14.28 18.97 13.95
N ASN A 65 -14.02 19.34 15.21
CA ASN A 65 -14.61 20.52 15.84
C ASN A 65 -13.72 21.73 15.49
N THR A 66 -14.27 22.72 14.80
CA THR A 66 -13.51 23.88 14.31
C THR A 66 -13.09 24.83 15.43
N LYS A 67 -13.87 24.91 16.52
CA LYS A 67 -13.57 25.76 17.68
C LYS A 67 -12.37 25.22 18.46
N THR A 68 -12.38 23.91 18.74
CA THR A 68 -11.31 23.28 19.53
C THR A 68 -10.14 22.81 18.67
N LYS A 69 -10.29 22.79 17.34
CA LYS A 69 -9.33 22.23 16.38
C LYS A 69 -8.96 20.78 16.69
N ARG A 70 -9.91 20.01 17.26
CA ARG A 70 -9.72 18.59 17.61
C ARG A 70 -10.64 17.71 16.78
N ARG A 71 -10.14 16.52 16.43
CA ARG A 71 -10.95 15.44 15.85
C ARG A 71 -11.99 14.98 16.87
N LYS A 72 -13.23 14.78 16.43
CA LYS A 72 -14.20 13.99 17.19
C LYS A 72 -13.80 12.52 17.04
N ARG A 73 -13.18 11.93 18.06
CA ARG A 73 -13.01 10.47 18.10
C ARG A 73 -14.39 9.86 18.19
N LYS A 74 -14.69 8.89 17.33
CA LYS A 74 -15.80 7.98 17.58
C LYS A 74 -15.41 7.19 18.82
N SER A 75 -16.21 7.30 19.89
CA SER A 75 -16.12 6.34 20.99
C SER A 75 -16.42 4.98 20.39
N GLU A 76 -15.43 4.09 20.47
CA GLU A 76 -15.47 2.74 19.94
C GLU A 76 -16.72 2.03 20.45
N SER A 77 -17.64 1.70 19.54
CA SER A 77 -18.85 0.97 19.86
C SER A 77 -18.97 -0.19 18.89
N ALA A 78 -18.80 -1.39 19.45
CA ALA A 78 -19.12 -2.72 18.95
C ALA A 78 -18.34 -3.24 17.72
N LYS A 79 -17.30 -4.01 18.04
CA LYS A 79 -16.90 -5.28 17.40
C LYS A 79 -18.07 -5.97 16.67
N SER A 80 -17.95 -6.16 15.35
CA SER A 80 -18.61 -7.28 14.66
C SER A 80 -17.62 -7.88 13.67
N GLN A 81 -17.09 -9.05 14.03
CA GLN A 81 -16.43 -9.97 13.10
C GLN A 81 -17.39 -10.25 11.93
N GLY A 82 -16.95 -10.00 10.71
CA GLY A 82 -17.56 -10.51 9.49
C GLY A 82 -16.59 -11.46 8.81
N SER A 83 -16.61 -12.72 9.23
CA SER A 83 -16.02 -13.86 8.54
C SER A 83 -16.95 -14.26 7.39
N SER A 84 -16.50 -14.10 6.14
CA SER A 84 -16.99 -14.73 4.89
C SER A 84 -16.25 -14.01 3.76
N LEU A 85 -15.53 -14.65 2.84
CA LEU A 85 -15.64 -15.98 2.22
C LEU A 85 -14.26 -16.61 2.02
#